data_AF-A0A957AJG4-F1
#
_entry.id   AF-A0A957AJG4-F1
#
_cell.length_a   1.000
_cell.length_b   1.000
_cell.length_c   1.000
_cell.angle_alpha   90.00
_cell.angle_beta   90.00
_cell.angle_gamma   90.00
#
_symmetry.space_group_name_H-M   'P 1'
#
loop_
_entity.id
_entity.type
_entity.pdbx_description
1 polymer ?
#
loop_
_entity_poly.entity_id
_entity_poly.type
_entity_poly.pdbx_seq_one_letter_code
_entity_poly.pdbx_strand_id
1 'polypeptide(L)'
;MLDDIVELLRSRYGAEWGTDTDANIRFAIEAERLVADTADAHLIGEPELDDHHLTLQFWVDRPVKDLMTADQVAFEIFARISTEIFYSERKFIEGAVVYSFVTGTSRHGHCGSVVLAGPHAAEFSERFRQRTLGGPRFHA
;
A
#
# COMPACT_ATOMS: atom_id res chain seq x y z
N MET A 1 -12.05 1.00 8.88
CA MET A 1 -10.99 0.26 9.60
C MET A 1 -9.68 1.01 9.59
N LEU A 2 -9.08 1.33 8.43
CA LEU A 2 -7.87 2.17 8.39
C LEU A 2 -8.08 3.51 9.12
N ASP A 3 -9.18 4.21 8.81
CA ASP A 3 -9.52 5.50 9.44
C ASP A 3 -9.67 5.36 10.97
N ASP A 4 -10.33 4.30 11.44
CA ASP A 4 -10.47 4.01 12.87
C ASP A 4 -9.11 3.78 13.55
N ILE A 5 -8.16 3.13 12.85
CA ILE A 5 -6.78 2.94 13.33
C ILE A 5 -6.04 4.28 13.37
N VAL A 6 -6.19 5.14 12.37
CA VAL A 6 -5.60 6.49 12.35
C VAL A 6 -6.15 7.32 13.51
N GLU A 7 -7.47 7.33 13.71
CA GLU A 7 -8.11 8.04 14.81
C GLU A 7 -7.62 7.54 16.18
N LEU A 8 -7.50 6.22 16.35
CA LEU A 8 -6.95 5.63 17.57
C LEU A 8 -5.51 6.09 17.84
N LEU A 9 -4.66 6.08 16.79
CA LEU A 9 -3.26 6.48 16.91
C LEU A 9 -3.13 7.98 17.20
N ARG A 10 -3.96 8.83 16.57
CA ARG A 10 -4.04 10.27 16.87
C ARG A 10 -4.54 10.53 18.29
N SER A 11 -5.54 9.78 18.75
CA SER A 11 -6.01 9.88 20.14
C SER A 11 -4.92 9.49 21.15
N ARG A 12 -4.00 8.59 20.78
CA ARG A 12 -2.92 8.09 21.65
C ARG A 12 -1.67 8.96 21.63
N TYR A 13 -1.25 9.42 20.45
CA TYR A 13 0.04 10.07 20.23
C TYR A 13 -0.06 11.57 19.93
N GLY A 14 -1.27 12.10 19.74
CA GLY A 14 -1.57 13.51 19.48
C GLY A 14 -2.33 13.70 18.16
N ALA A 15 -3.18 14.73 18.10
CA ALA A 15 -4.03 14.99 16.93
C ALA A 15 -3.23 15.21 15.63
N GLU A 16 -2.02 15.76 15.75
CA GLU A 16 -1.10 16.01 14.63
C GLU A 16 -0.33 14.76 14.16
N TRP A 17 -0.57 13.60 14.79
CA TRP A 17 0.10 12.37 14.39
C TRP A 17 -0.39 11.94 13.00
N GLY A 18 0.53 11.91 12.03
CA GLY A 18 0.20 11.65 10.63
C GLY A 18 -0.02 12.89 9.75
N THR A 19 -0.03 14.10 10.31
CA THR A 19 -0.29 15.36 9.57
C THR A 19 0.92 16.30 9.51
N ASP A 20 2.08 15.88 10.00
CA ASP A 20 3.32 16.66 9.89
C ASP A 20 3.82 16.67 8.44
N THR A 21 3.59 17.78 7.72
CA THR A 21 3.97 17.95 6.32
C THR A 21 5.45 17.70 6.09
N ASP A 22 6.32 18.26 6.92
CA ASP A 22 7.77 18.15 6.75
C ASP A 22 8.24 16.71 6.96
N ALA A 23 7.67 16.02 7.97
CA ALA A 23 7.95 14.61 8.20
C ALA A 23 7.44 13.74 7.03
N ASN A 24 6.27 14.03 6.47
CA ASN A 24 5.71 13.28 5.35
C ASN A 24 6.48 13.49 4.05
N ILE A 25 6.96 14.71 3.77
CA ILE A 25 7.83 14.98 2.61
C ILE A 25 9.14 14.20 2.75
N ARG A 26 9.78 14.23 3.93
CA ARG A 26 11.01 13.46 4.17
C ARG A 26 10.78 11.97 4.00
N PHE A 27 9.68 11.46 4.56
CA PHE A 27 9.30 10.06 4.44
C PHE A 27 9.07 9.65 2.97
N ALA A 28 8.41 10.48 2.16
CA ALA A 28 8.20 10.20 0.73
C ALA A 28 9.53 10.05 -0.03
N ILE A 29 10.47 10.98 0.18
CA ILE A 29 11.80 10.97 -0.45
C ILE A 29 12.62 9.75 0.00
N GLU A 30 12.56 9.40 1.28
CA GLU A 30 13.26 8.23 1.81
C GLU A 30 12.63 6.93 1.31
N ALA A 31 11.30 6.84 1.30
CA ALA A 31 10.57 5.68 0.81
C ALA A 31 10.92 5.38 -0.64
N GLU A 32 10.93 6.38 -1.52
CA GLU A 32 11.35 6.25 -2.93
C GLU A 32 12.70 5.55 -3.07
N ARG A 33 13.70 6.03 -2.30
CA ARG A 33 15.06 5.49 -2.34
C ARG A 33 15.13 4.07 -1.83
N LEU A 34 14.39 3.74 -0.77
CA LEU A 34 14.40 2.43 -0.15
C LEU A 34 13.72 1.37 -1.02
N VAL A 35 12.72 1.77 -1.81
CA VAL A 35 11.90 0.84 -2.59
C VAL A 35 12.30 0.76 -4.07
N ALA A 36 13.25 1.57 -4.52
CA ALA A 36 13.73 1.60 -5.90
C ALA A 36 14.15 0.22 -6.44
N ASP A 37 14.81 -0.59 -5.60
CA ASP A 37 15.31 -1.93 -5.98
C ASP A 37 14.40 -3.05 -5.43
N THR A 38 13.08 -2.90 -5.51
CA THR A 38 12.16 -3.97 -5.10
C THR A 38 12.24 -5.14 -6.07
N ALA A 39 12.34 -6.37 -5.54
CA ALA A 39 12.33 -7.55 -6.38
C ALA A 39 10.92 -7.74 -6.95
N ASP A 40 10.84 -8.12 -8.23
CA ASP A 40 9.58 -8.45 -8.90
C ASP A 40 8.54 -7.33 -9.05
N ALA A 41 8.87 -6.10 -8.64
CA ALA A 41 8.08 -4.93 -8.92
C ALA A 41 8.97 -3.67 -8.95
N HIS A 42 8.67 -2.74 -9.85
CA HIS A 42 9.38 -1.47 -9.93
C HIS A 42 8.45 -0.29 -9.69
N LEU A 43 8.97 0.74 -9.02
CA LEU A 43 8.23 1.98 -8.79
C LEU A 43 7.92 2.66 -10.13
N ILE A 44 6.68 3.11 -10.30
CA ILE A 44 6.21 3.87 -11.47
C ILE A 44 6.03 5.31 -11.04
N GLY A 45 6.69 6.22 -11.75
CA GLY A 45 6.61 7.66 -11.46
C GLY A 45 7.25 8.02 -10.12
N GLU A 46 6.97 9.24 -9.68
CA GLU A 46 7.42 9.76 -8.39
C GLU A 46 6.35 9.48 -7.32
N PRO A 47 6.74 9.36 -6.03
CA PRO A 47 5.77 9.30 -4.94
C PRO A 47 4.85 10.51 -4.93
N GLU A 48 3.54 10.27 -4.92
CA GLU A 48 2.53 11.33 -4.86
C GLU A 48 2.16 11.60 -3.41
N LEU A 49 2.22 12.86 -2.97
CA LEU A 49 1.78 13.26 -1.63
C LEU A 49 0.59 14.21 -1.74
N ASP A 50 -0.58 13.77 -1.28
CA ASP A 50 -1.83 14.53 -1.30
C ASP A 50 -2.43 14.57 0.11
N ASP A 51 -2.69 15.75 0.67
CA ASP A 51 -3.21 15.93 2.04
C ASP A 51 -2.59 14.99 3.10
N HIS A 52 -1.25 14.88 3.11
CA HIS A 52 -0.46 14.00 3.99
C HIS A 52 -0.56 12.49 3.73
N HIS A 53 -1.19 12.10 2.62
CA HIS A 53 -1.32 10.72 2.17
C HIS A 53 -0.31 10.42 1.06
N LEU A 54 0.61 9.50 1.32
CA LEU A 54 1.64 9.09 0.37
C LEU A 54 1.12 7.96 -0.54
N THR A 55 1.19 8.13 -1.86
CA THR A 55 0.90 7.06 -2.83
C THR A 55 2.18 6.63 -3.54
N LEU A 56 2.49 5.32 -3.44
CA LEU A 56 3.58 4.67 -4.16
C LEU A 56 2.98 3.68 -5.15
N GLN A 57 3.18 3.92 -6.45
CA GLN A 57 2.67 3.05 -7.50
C GLN A 57 3.76 2.11 -7.99
N PHE A 58 3.47 0.82 -8.07
CA PHE A 58 4.43 -0.21 -8.52
C PHE A 58 3.87 -1.00 -9.67
N TRP A 59 4.70 -1.22 -10.69
CA TRP A 59 4.42 -2.16 -11.76
C TRP A 59 4.88 -3.55 -11.32
N VAL A 60 3.97 -4.53 -11.32
CA VAL A 60 4.33 -5.91 -10.96
C VAL A 60 4.87 -6.64 -12.18
N ASP A 61 6.13 -7.10 -12.09
CA ASP A 61 6.88 -7.71 -13.20
C ASP A 61 6.60 -9.20 -13.38
N ARG A 62 6.02 -9.85 -12.38
CA ARG A 62 5.71 -11.29 -12.39
C ARG A 62 4.22 -11.60 -12.21
N PRO A 63 3.73 -12.75 -12.72
CA PRO A 63 2.36 -13.18 -12.49
C PRO A 63 2.01 -13.32 -11.00
N VAL A 64 0.92 -12.67 -10.60
CA VAL A 64 0.32 -12.82 -9.26
C VAL A 64 -0.64 -14.00 -9.28
N LYS A 65 -0.22 -15.11 -8.66
CA LYS A 65 -0.95 -16.40 -8.71
C LYS A 65 -2.09 -16.46 -7.70
N ASP A 66 -1.86 -15.89 -6.52
CA ASP A 66 -2.75 -15.96 -5.37
C ASP A 66 -2.55 -14.75 -4.44
N LEU A 67 -3.35 -14.72 -3.37
CA LEU A 67 -3.28 -13.67 -2.34
C LEU A 67 -1.90 -13.59 -1.69
N MET A 68 -1.26 -14.73 -1.43
CA MET A 68 0.06 -14.76 -0.77
C MET A 68 1.13 -14.14 -1.65
N THR A 69 1.06 -14.35 -2.97
CA THR A 69 1.97 -13.71 -3.92
C THR A 69 1.78 -12.20 -3.94
N ALA A 70 0.53 -11.73 -3.94
CA ALA A 70 0.23 -10.30 -3.91
C ALA A 70 0.72 -9.65 -2.60
N ASP A 71 0.47 -10.33 -1.48
CA ASP A 71 0.90 -9.86 -0.16
C ASP A 71 2.41 -9.86 -0.07
N GLN A 72 3.09 -10.90 -0.56
CA GLN A 72 4.55 -10.96 -0.54
C GLN A 72 5.18 -9.73 -1.20
N VAL A 73 4.74 -9.35 -2.41
CA VAL A 73 5.26 -8.15 -3.09
C VAL A 73 5.04 -6.89 -2.25
N ALA A 74 3.84 -6.72 -1.69
CA ALA A 74 3.54 -5.56 -0.85
C ALA A 74 4.37 -5.55 0.45
N PHE A 75 4.53 -6.71 1.10
CA PHE A 75 5.29 -6.84 2.34
C PHE A 75 6.80 -6.71 2.12
N GLU A 76 7.33 -7.03 0.94
CA GLU A 76 8.72 -6.72 0.58
C GLU A 76 8.97 -5.20 0.50
N ILE A 77 7.98 -4.44 0.02
CA ILE A 77 8.00 -2.97 0.05
C ILE A 77 7.87 -2.47 1.50
N PHE A 78 6.87 -2.97 2.24
CA PHE A 78 6.64 -2.55 3.63
C PHE A 78 7.78 -2.89 4.57
N ALA A 79 8.49 -4.00 4.37
CA ALA A 79 9.66 -4.36 5.17
C ALA A 79 10.77 -3.30 5.12
N ARG A 80 10.76 -2.42 4.10
CA ARG A 80 11.75 -1.36 3.90
C ARG A 80 11.30 -0.02 4.45
N ILE A 81 10.01 0.28 4.39
CA ILE A 81 9.46 1.60 4.77
C ILE A 81 8.74 1.61 6.12
N SER A 82 8.41 0.43 6.66
CA SER A 82 7.74 0.32 7.96
C SER A 82 8.67 0.64 9.12
N THR A 83 8.08 1.14 10.20
CA THR A 83 8.76 1.54 11.42
C THR A 83 8.17 0.79 12.63
N GLU A 84 8.14 1.39 13.82
CA GLU A 84 7.73 0.71 15.05
C GLU A 84 6.27 0.27 15.05
N ILE A 85 5.40 1.11 14.46
CA ILE A 85 3.97 0.88 14.32
C ILE A 85 3.72 0.61 12.84
N PHE A 86 3.00 -0.46 12.52
CA PHE A 86 2.60 -0.76 11.16
C PHE A 86 1.22 -1.42 11.12
N TYR A 87 0.38 -0.93 10.23
CA TYR A 87 -0.91 -1.51 9.88
C TYR A 87 -1.13 -1.33 8.38
N SER A 88 -1.66 -2.36 7.71
CA SER A 88 -2.11 -2.23 6.33
C SER A 88 -3.45 -2.91 6.10
N GLU A 89 -4.23 -2.33 5.19
CA GLU A 89 -5.50 -2.83 4.70
C GLU A 89 -5.40 -3.01 3.18
N ARG A 90 -5.66 -4.22 2.71
CA ARG A 90 -5.69 -4.54 1.28
C ARG A 90 -7.09 -4.35 0.71
N LYS A 91 -7.17 -3.69 -0.45
CA LYS A 91 -8.39 -3.47 -1.24
C LYS A 91 -8.15 -3.89 -2.69
N PHE A 92 -9.13 -4.56 -3.29
CA PHE A 92 -9.12 -4.90 -4.72
C PHE A 92 -9.96 -3.89 -5.47
N ILE A 93 -9.33 -3.14 -6.37
CA ILE A 93 -10.03 -2.20 -7.25
C ILE A 93 -9.92 -2.68 -8.70
N GLU A 94 -10.52 -1.94 -9.61
CA GLU A 94 -10.38 -2.26 -11.03
C GLU A 94 -8.95 -2.04 -11.48
N GLY A 95 -8.32 -3.09 -12.00
CA GLY A 95 -6.98 -3.02 -12.60
C GLY A 95 -5.81 -2.97 -11.60
N ALA A 96 -6.07 -2.99 -10.29
CA ALA A 96 -5.00 -2.87 -9.29
C ALA A 96 -5.35 -3.52 -7.95
N VAL A 97 -4.30 -3.77 -7.15
CA VAL A 97 -4.39 -4.14 -5.74
C VAL A 97 -3.82 -3.01 -4.92
N VAL A 98 -4.62 -2.43 -4.02
CA VAL A 98 -4.22 -1.28 -3.20
C VAL A 98 -4.00 -1.74 -1.77
N TYR A 99 -2.85 -1.40 -1.19
CA TYR A 99 -2.55 -1.60 0.22
C TYR A 99 -2.43 -0.25 0.89
N SER A 100 -3.54 0.21 1.47
CA SER A 100 -3.50 1.39 2.32
C SER A 100 -2.77 1.05 3.61
N PHE A 101 -1.91 1.93 4.09
CA PHE A 101 -1.09 1.66 5.25
C PHE A 101 -1.00 2.86 6.18
N VAL A 102 -0.69 2.55 7.43
CA VAL A 102 -0.25 3.50 8.44
C VAL A 102 1.03 2.94 9.05
N THR A 103 2.07 3.77 9.11
CA THR A 103 3.32 3.42 9.77
C THR A 103 3.83 4.59 10.59
N GLY A 104 4.60 4.34 11.65
CA GLY A 104 5.19 5.44 12.40
C GLY A 104 5.88 5.03 13.68
N THR A 105 6.31 6.05 14.41
CA THR A 105 6.78 5.96 15.78
C THR A 105 5.77 6.63 16.71
N SER A 106 6.06 6.64 18.00
CA SER A 106 5.29 7.45 18.96
C SER A 106 5.32 8.97 18.70
N ARG A 107 6.25 9.47 17.86
CA ARG A 107 6.43 10.91 17.59
C ARG A 107 5.81 11.36 16.28
N HIS A 108 6.00 10.58 15.22
CA HIS A 108 5.51 10.89 13.87
C HIS A 108 4.86 9.65 13.26
N GLY A 109 3.75 9.89 12.57
CA GLY A 109 3.04 8.89 11.77
C GLY A 109 3.06 9.25 10.30
N HIS A 110 2.84 8.26 9.46
CA HIS A 110 2.76 8.36 8.01
C HIS A 110 1.58 7.51 7.54
N CYS A 111 0.73 8.10 6.71
CA CYS A 111 -0.39 7.42 6.08
C CYS A 111 -0.14 7.35 4.58
N GLY A 112 -0.55 6.27 3.94
CA GLY A 112 -0.33 6.14 2.51
C GLY A 112 -0.97 4.92 1.89
N SER A 113 -0.58 4.64 0.65
CA SER A 113 -1.00 3.48 -0.11
C SER A 113 0.11 3.00 -1.04
N VAL A 114 0.33 1.69 -1.04
CA VAL A 114 1.08 0.99 -2.08
C VAL A 114 0.08 0.47 -3.10
N VAL A 115 0.22 0.89 -4.36
CA VAL A 115 -0.65 0.46 -5.46
C VAL A 115 0.13 -0.52 -6.34
N LEU A 116 -0.28 -1.78 -6.34
CA LEU A 116 0.24 -2.77 -7.28
C LEU A 116 -0.57 -2.70 -8.57
N ALA A 117 0.09 -2.32 -9.66
CA ALA A 117 -0.47 -2.10 -10.98
C ALA A 117 0.25 -2.97 -12.04
N GLY A 118 -0.16 -2.81 -13.30
CA GLY A 118 0.32 -3.60 -14.42
C GLY A 118 -0.55 -4.83 -14.71
N PRO A 119 -0.29 -5.54 -15.83
CA PRO A 119 -1.16 -6.59 -16.33
C PRO A 119 -1.35 -7.75 -15.34
N HIS A 120 -0.31 -8.09 -14.59
CA HIS A 120 -0.36 -9.18 -13.61
C HIS A 120 -1.22 -8.84 -12.39
N ALA A 121 -1.11 -7.62 -11.87
CA ALA A 121 -1.96 -7.14 -10.79
C ALA A 121 -3.41 -6.96 -11.27
N ALA A 122 -3.61 -6.43 -12.47
CA ALA A 122 -4.93 -6.26 -13.07
C ALA A 122 -5.66 -7.59 -13.25
N GLU A 123 -5.03 -8.58 -13.91
CA GLU A 123 -5.61 -9.91 -14.10
C GLU A 123 -5.97 -10.57 -12.76
N PHE A 124 -5.09 -10.45 -11.75
CA PHE A 124 -5.35 -10.99 -10.43
C PHE A 124 -6.51 -10.28 -9.72
N SER A 125 -6.51 -8.94 -9.71
CA SER A 125 -7.58 -8.14 -9.09
C SER A 125 -8.94 -8.50 -9.67
N GLU A 126 -9.04 -8.65 -11.00
CA GLU A 126 -10.28 -8.97 -11.68
C GLU A 126 -10.78 -10.38 -11.32
N ARG A 127 -9.91 -11.39 -11.39
CA ARG A 127 -10.24 -12.76 -10.97
C ARG A 127 -10.72 -12.80 -9.51
N PHE A 128 -10.11 -12.02 -8.62
CA PHE A 128 -10.49 -11.98 -7.21
C PHE A 128 -11.83 -11.27 -6.98
N ARG A 129 -12.05 -10.12 -7.61
CA ARG A 129 -13.33 -9.39 -7.54
C ARG A 129 -14.47 -10.26 -8.05
N GLN A 130 -14.29 -10.95 -9.18
CA GLN A 130 -15.29 -11.88 -9.71
C GLN A 130 -15.62 -13.02 -8.75
N ARG A 131 -14.63 -13.62 -8.08
CA ARG A 131 -14.90 -14.68 -7.08
C ARG A 131 -15.69 -14.16 -5.88
N THR A 132 -15.39 -12.95 -5.41
CA THR A 132 -15.98 -12.38 -4.19
C THR A 132 -17.39 -11.84 -4.42
N LEU A 133 -17.67 -11.34 -5.62
CA LEU A 133 -18.97 -10.80 -6.02
C LEU A 133 -19.92 -11.86 -6.63
N GLY A 134 -19.53 -13.14 -6.64
CA GLY A 134 -20.37 -14.23 -7.17
C GLY A 134 -20.42 -14.30 -8.70
N GLY A 135 -19.33 -13.97 -9.37
CA GLY A 135 -19.14 -14.02 -10.82
C GLY A 135 -19.37 -15.41 -11.43
N PRO A 136 -19.39 -15.51 -12.78
CA PRO A 136 -19.90 -16.68 -13.48
C PRO A 136 -19.13 -17.93 -13.07
N ARG A 137 -19.87 -18.92 -12.56
CA ARG A 137 -19.34 -20.24 -12.28
C ARG A 137 -18.88 -20.86 -13.60
N PHE A 138 -17.74 -21.55 -13.61
CA PHE A 138 -17.35 -22.38 -14.74
C PHE A 138 -18.55 -23.28 -15.12
N HIS A 139 -19.06 -23.12 -16.33
CA HIS A 139 -19.87 -24.16 -16.94
C HIS A 139 -18.89 -25.21 -17.44
N ALA A 140 -18.93 -26.37 -16.78
CA ALA A 140 -18.23 -27.59 -17.22
C ALA A 140 -18.81 -28.10 -18.54
#